data_AF-A0A2H0AQU7-F1
#
_entry.id   AF-A0A2H0AQU7-F1
#
_cell.length_a   1.000
_cell.length_b   1.000
_cell.length_c   1.000
_cell.angle_alpha   90.00
_cell.angle_beta   90.00
_cell.angle_gamma   90.00
#
_symmetry.space_group_name_H-M   'P 1'
#
loop_
_entity.id
_entity.type
_entity.pdbx_description
1 polymer ?
#
loop_
_entity_poly.entity_id
_entity_poly.type
_entity_poly.pdbx_seq_one_letter_code
_entity_poly.pdbx_strand_id
1 'polypeptide(L)' 'GPGRGSAGGSLTLFALGISGVDPIKYKLMFERFLNSSRIDLPDVDI' A
#
# COMPACT_ATOMS: atom_id res chain seq x y z
N GLY A 1 0.48 -6.17 12.45
CA GLY A 1 -0.87 -6.63 12.05
C GLY A 1 -0.93 -6.65 10.53
N PRO A 2 -2.03 -7.02 9.84
CA PRO A 2 -2.13 -6.72 8.41
C PRO A 2 -1.93 -5.21 8.26
N GLY A 3 -0.89 -4.80 7.50
CA GLY A 3 -0.33 -3.44 7.49
C GLY A 3 -1.39 -2.34 7.64
N ARG A 4 -1.16 -1.45 8.60
CA ARG A 4 -2.06 -0.32 8.88
C ARG A 4 -1.75 0.81 7.91
N GLY A 5 -2.75 1.64 7.59
CA GLY A 5 -2.57 2.80 6.72
C GLY A 5 -2.66 2.50 5.22
N SER A 6 -2.08 3.37 4.39
CA SER A 6 -2.21 3.32 2.94
C SER A 6 -1.40 2.22 2.26
N ALA A 7 -0.46 1.59 2.98
CA ALA A 7 0.42 0.51 2.49
C ALA A 7 -0.35 -0.67 1.86
N GLY A 8 -1.57 -0.96 2.32
CA GLY A 8 -2.43 -2.00 1.75
C GLY A 8 -2.81 -1.78 0.27
N GLY A 9 -2.68 -0.55 -0.25
CA GLY A 9 -2.94 -0.23 -1.66
C GLY A 9 -1.83 -0.63 -2.63
N SER A 10 -0.67 -1.11 -2.14
CA SER A 10 0.48 -1.45 -2.98
C SER A 10 0.54 -2.93 -3.34
N LEU A 11 0.42 -3.24 -4.63
CA LEU A 11 0.56 -4.60 -5.14
C LEU A 11 1.96 -5.15 -4.89
N THR A 12 2.99 -4.31 -5.00
CA THR A 12 4.37 -4.68 -4.71
C THR A 12 4.53 -5.12 -3.25
N LEU A 13 3.92 -4.41 -2.30
CA LEU A 13 3.98 -4.79 -0.88
C LEU A 13 3.23 -6.10 -0.61
N PHE A 14 2.10 -6.33 -1.28
CA PHE A 14 1.40 -7.61 -1.20
C PHE A 14 2.23 -8.77 -1.79
N ALA A 15 2.84 -8.58 -2.96
CA ALA A 15 3.68 -9.58 -3.61
C ALA A 15 4.94 -9.93 -2.81
N LEU A 16 5.48 -8.98 -2.05
CA LEU A 16 6.62 -9.18 -1.15
C LEU A 16 6.21 -9.75 0.23
N GLY A 17 4.92 -9.96 0.48
CA GLY A 17 4.41 -10.46 1.77
C GLY A 17 4.46 -9.44 2.91
N ILE A 18 4.70 -8.16 2.61
CA ILE A 18 4.73 -7.06 3.59
C ILE A 18 3.30 -6.64 3.94
N SER A 19 2.42 -6.54 2.94
CA SER A 19 0.98 -6.35 3.12
C SER A 19 0.27 -7.70 3.11
N GLY A 20 -0.64 -7.93 4.06
CA GLY A 20 -1.52 -9.09 4.09
C GLY A 20 -2.82 -8.92 3.29
N VAL A 21 -2.99 -7.81 2.58
CA VAL A 21 -4.21 -7.47 1.84
C VAL A 21 -3.91 -7.39 0.35
N ASP A 22 -4.70 -8.10 -0.46
CA ASP A 22 -4.64 -8.07 -1.93
C ASP A 22 -5.35 -6.80 -2.46
N PRO A 23 -4.61 -5.80 -2.98
CA PRO A 23 -5.22 -4.55 -3.42
C PRO A 23 -6.11 -4.72 -4.66
N ILE A 24 -5.88 -5.74 -5.50
CA ILE A 24 -6.70 -5.97 -6.70
C ILE A 24 -8.06 -6.53 -6.28
N LYS A 25 -8.07 -7.54 -5.39
CA LYS A 25 -9.31 -8.14 -4.87
C LYS A 25 -10.23 -7.10 -4.22
N TYR A 26 -9.65 -6.16 -3.46
CA TYR A 26 -10.39 -5.14 -2.74
C TYR A 26 -10.48 -3.79 -3.47
N LYS A 27 -9.97 -3.70 -4.72
CA LYS A 27 -9.95 -2.48 -5.54
C LYS A 27 -9.35 -1.27 -4.80
N LEU A 28 -8.27 -1.51 -4.06
CA LEU A 28 -7.53 -0.46 -3.36
C LEU A 28 -6.69 0.33 -4.36
N MET A 29 -6.59 1.64 -4.14
CA MET A 29 -5.87 2.56 -5.02
C MET A 29 -4.42 2.73 -4.55
N PHE A 30 -3.47 2.56 -5.46
CA PHE A 30 -2.04 2.76 -5.19
C PHE A 30 -1.72 4.23 -4.89
N GLU A 31 -2.44 5.16 -5.50
CA GLU A 31 -2.24 6.61 -5.38
C GLU A 31 -2.49 7.12 -3.95
N ARG A 32 -3.23 6.35 -3.13
CA ARG A 32 -3.39 6.64 -1.69
C ARG A 32 -2.13 6.34 -0.89
N PHE A 33 -1.29 5.42 -1.39
CA PHE A 33 -0.01 5.07 -0.81
C PHE A 33 1.10 5.98 -1.30
N LEU A 34 1.23 6.11 -2.62
CA LEU A 34 2.25 6.95 -3.26
C LEU A 34 1.60 7.76 -4.38
N ASN A 35 1.71 9.08 -4.31
CA ASN A 35 1.12 9.98 -5.31
C ASN A 35 2.23 10.70 -6.09
N SER A 36 2.18 10.65 -7.41
CA SER A 36 3.17 11.31 -8.28
C SER A 36 3.18 12.84 -8.16
N SER A 37 2.07 13.46 -7.76
CA SER A 37 1.98 14.90 -7.50
C SER A 37 2.50 15.32 -6.12
N ARG A 38 2.77 14.36 -5.23
CA ARG A 38 3.27 14.60 -3.87
C ARG A 38 4.52 13.76 -3.63
N ILE A 39 5.69 14.36 -3.84
CA ILE A 39 7.00 13.72 -3.61
C ILE A 39 7.33 13.76 -2.12
N ASP A 40 6.56 13.02 -1.33
CA ASP A 40 6.86 12.74 0.07
C ASP A 40 7.20 11.26 0.22
N LEU A 41 8.12 10.94 1.14
CA LEU A 41 8.46 9.56 1.43
C LEU A 41 7.19 8.87 1.99
N PRO A 42 6.72 7.76 1.39
CA PRO A 42 5.58 7.03 1.90
C PRO A 42 5.96 6.36 3.23
N ASP A 43 5.02 6.35 4.17
CA ASP A 43 5.20 5.65 5.44
C ASP A 43 4.56 4.27 5.41
N VAL A 44 5.21 3.29 6.02
CA VAL A 44 4.77 1.90 6.07
C VAL A 44 4.85 1.39 7.51
N ASP A 45 3.70 1.40 8.18
CA ASP A 45 3.54 0.84 9.53
C ASP A 45 3.17 -0.66 9.46
N ILE A 46 3.94 -1.51 10.16
CA ILE A 46 3.75 -2.98 10.24
C ILE A 46 3.05 -3.41 11.53
#